data_AF-A0A7Y1ZSR4-F1
#
_entry.id   AF-A0A7Y1ZSR4-F1
#
_cell.length_a   1.000
_cell.length_b   1.000
_cell.length_c   1.000
_cell.angle_alpha   90.00
_cell.angle_beta   90.00
_cell.angle_gamma   90.00
#
_symmetry.space_group_name_H-M   'P 1'
#
loop_
_entity.id
_entity.type
_entity.pdbx_description
1 polymer ?
#
loop_
_entity_poly.entity_id
_entity_poly.type
_entity_poly.pdbx_seq_one_letter_code
_entity_poly.pdbx_strand_id
1 'polypeptide(L)'
;MAALAQTCLAPLAESTSEFAYEQVGGYRFLETGVVSMWMDDGKSVSRASAPDSVSAATLVRYEVHDARVSYLRESRSTLERTVDVRLSGLRFENGVATVSVAECPGTFTDIVDRNDIEAIEDAGIQETRGIIPRSGFLKRYGQPIVAGAASAVAVYLFFSIRSDEASN
;
A
#
# COMPACT_ATOMS: atom_id res chain seq x y z
N MET A 1 -1.25 -0.40 -8.77
CA MET A 1 -1.68 -0.82 -7.41
C MET A 1 -2.13 -2.26 -7.36
N ALA A 2 -3.07 -2.71 -8.20
CA ALA A 2 -3.55 -4.10 -8.19
C ALA A 2 -2.42 -5.14 -8.28
N ALA A 3 -1.42 -4.92 -9.14
CA ALA A 3 -0.25 -5.81 -9.21
C ALA A 3 0.55 -5.89 -7.90
N LEU A 4 0.73 -4.77 -7.18
CA LEU A 4 1.37 -4.77 -5.87
C LEU A 4 0.53 -5.55 -4.85
N ALA A 5 -0.79 -5.32 -4.87
CA ALA A 5 -1.72 -6.03 -4.01
C ALA A 5 -1.70 -7.55 -4.29
N GLN A 6 -1.64 -7.95 -5.57
CA GLN A 6 -1.54 -9.36 -5.96
C GLN A 6 -0.26 -10.00 -5.43
N THR A 7 0.89 -9.34 -5.60
CA THR A 7 2.16 -9.86 -5.05
C THR A 7 2.07 -10.10 -3.54
N CYS A 8 1.42 -9.18 -2.82
CA CYS A 8 1.21 -9.32 -1.38
C CYS A 8 0.22 -10.43 -1.01
N LEU A 9 -0.81 -10.66 -1.82
CA LEU A 9 -1.87 -11.64 -1.55
C LEU A 9 -1.59 -13.01 -2.17
N ALA A 10 -0.59 -13.15 -3.03
CA ALA A 10 -0.23 -14.40 -3.71
C ALA A 10 -0.08 -15.60 -2.75
N PRO A 11 0.57 -15.47 -1.57
CA PRO A 11 0.67 -16.59 -0.62
C PRO A 11 -0.68 -17.10 -0.11
N LEU A 12 -1.69 -16.22 -0.05
CA LEU A 12 -3.04 -16.62 0.37
C LEU A 12 -3.74 -17.46 -0.71
N ALA A 13 -3.42 -17.26 -1.99
CA ALA A 13 -4.09 -17.94 -3.11
C ALA A 13 -3.29 -19.13 -3.70
N GLU A 14 -2.03 -19.31 -3.32
CA GLU A 14 -1.08 -20.23 -3.98
C GLU A 14 -1.60 -21.68 -4.09
N SER A 15 -2.09 -22.26 -2.99
CA SER A 15 -2.50 -23.66 -2.90
C SER A 15 -3.98 -23.93 -3.15
N THR A 16 -4.75 -22.94 -3.59
CA THR A 16 -6.21 -23.05 -3.75
C THR A 16 -6.62 -22.67 -5.17
N SER A 17 -7.46 -23.47 -5.81
CA SER A 17 -8.02 -23.17 -7.15
C SER A 17 -9.36 -22.45 -7.08
N GLU A 18 -10.11 -22.60 -5.99
CA GLU A 18 -11.42 -21.99 -5.79
C GLU A 18 -11.56 -21.44 -4.37
N PHE A 19 -11.95 -20.17 -4.23
CA PHE A 19 -12.17 -19.55 -2.92
C PHE A 19 -13.18 -18.41 -2.96
N ALA A 20 -13.83 -18.17 -1.82
CA ALA A 20 -14.52 -16.92 -1.60
C ALA A 20 -13.53 -15.85 -1.16
N TYR A 21 -13.78 -14.58 -1.49
CA TYR A 21 -12.97 -13.47 -1.00
C TYR A 21 -13.82 -12.42 -0.29
N GLU A 22 -13.18 -11.72 0.65
CA GLU A 22 -13.77 -10.60 1.37
C GLU A 22 -12.73 -9.48 1.49
N GLN A 23 -13.07 -8.30 0.98
CA GLN A 23 -12.29 -7.09 1.27
C GLN A 23 -12.92 -6.36 2.47
N VAL A 24 -12.10 -6.09 3.47
CA VAL A 24 -12.45 -5.27 4.63
C VAL A 24 -11.90 -3.85 4.43
N GLY A 25 -12.64 -2.85 4.93
CA GLY A 25 -12.22 -1.44 4.90
C GLY A 25 -12.75 -0.63 3.72
N GLY A 26 -12.17 0.57 3.53
CA GLY A 26 -12.68 1.61 2.63
C GLY A 26 -12.16 1.57 1.19
N TYR A 27 -11.01 0.93 0.92
CA TYR A 27 -10.30 1.01 -0.37
C TYR A 27 -10.83 0.04 -1.43
N ARG A 28 -12.16 -0.01 -1.64
CA ARG A 28 -12.82 -0.99 -2.53
C ARG A 28 -12.43 -0.89 -4.00
N PHE A 29 -11.83 0.20 -4.43
CA PHE A 29 -11.40 0.36 -5.83
C PHE A 29 -10.32 -0.64 -6.25
N LEU A 30 -9.55 -1.20 -5.31
CA LEU A 30 -8.56 -2.23 -5.60
C LEU A 30 -9.18 -3.61 -5.86
N GLU A 31 -10.42 -3.83 -5.41
CA GLU A 31 -11.09 -5.13 -5.45
C GLU A 31 -11.13 -5.70 -6.87
N THR A 32 -11.66 -4.92 -7.81
CA THR A 32 -11.81 -5.34 -9.20
C THR A 32 -10.47 -5.76 -9.81
N GLY A 33 -9.41 -5.02 -9.53
CA GLY A 33 -8.07 -5.32 -10.06
C GLY A 33 -7.49 -6.60 -9.46
N VAL A 34 -7.59 -6.78 -8.14
CA VAL A 34 -7.11 -8.00 -7.45
C VAL A 34 -7.88 -9.23 -7.92
N VAL A 35 -9.21 -9.11 -8.02
CA VAL A 35 -10.10 -10.18 -8.47
C VAL A 35 -9.79 -10.59 -9.91
N SER A 36 -9.64 -9.62 -10.82
CA SER A 36 -9.24 -9.91 -12.20
C SER A 36 -7.91 -10.64 -12.26
N MET A 37 -6.91 -10.24 -11.46
CA MET A 37 -5.62 -10.92 -11.44
C MET A 37 -5.70 -12.36 -10.93
N TRP A 38 -6.53 -12.65 -9.91
CA TRP A 38 -6.77 -14.03 -9.50
C TRP A 38 -7.45 -14.85 -10.61
N MET A 39 -8.41 -14.27 -11.33
CA MET A 39 -9.05 -14.95 -12.46
C MET A 39 -8.06 -15.22 -13.60
N ASP A 40 -7.17 -14.26 -13.89
CA ASP A 40 -6.09 -14.40 -14.89
C ASP A 40 -5.09 -15.50 -14.48
N ASP A 41 -4.84 -15.67 -13.18
CA ASP A 41 -4.06 -16.78 -12.59
C ASP A 41 -4.81 -18.13 -12.59
N GLY A 42 -6.00 -18.20 -13.21
CA GLY A 42 -6.81 -19.40 -13.34
C GLY A 42 -7.59 -19.78 -12.08
N LYS A 43 -7.81 -18.84 -11.15
CA LYS A 43 -8.58 -19.07 -9.92
C LYS A 43 -10.08 -18.84 -10.16
N SER A 44 -10.90 -19.70 -9.57
CA SER A 44 -12.34 -19.48 -9.44
C SER A 44 -12.61 -18.69 -8.16
N VAL A 45 -12.99 -17.42 -8.29
CA VAL A 45 -13.20 -16.53 -7.15
C VAL A 45 -14.63 -16.03 -7.08
N SER A 46 -15.20 -16.03 -5.88
CA SER A 46 -16.54 -15.51 -5.62
C SER A 46 -16.52 -14.55 -4.44
N ARG A 47 -17.39 -13.53 -4.45
CA ARG A 47 -17.49 -12.60 -3.33
C ARG A 47 -18.22 -13.29 -2.17
N ALA A 48 -17.67 -13.21 -0.96
CA ALA A 48 -18.34 -13.68 0.24
C ALA A 48 -19.69 -12.95 0.41
N SER A 49 -20.77 -13.72 0.60
CA SER A 49 -22.13 -13.18 0.63
C SER A 49 -22.49 -12.50 1.96
N ALA A 50 -21.71 -12.72 3.01
CA ALA A 50 -21.77 -11.96 4.26
C ALA A 50 -20.37 -11.83 4.88
N PRO A 51 -20.10 -10.74 5.64
CA PRO A 51 -18.81 -10.53 6.30
C PRO A 51 -18.44 -11.62 7.33
N ASP A 52 -19.38 -12.51 7.67
CA ASP A 52 -19.16 -13.66 8.55
C ASP A 52 -19.63 -14.99 7.94
N SER A 53 -19.88 -15.06 6.62
CA SER A 53 -20.24 -16.32 5.98
C SER A 53 -19.01 -17.22 5.87
N VAL A 54 -18.74 -17.98 6.93
CA VAL A 54 -17.80 -19.11 6.98
C VAL A 54 -18.28 -20.30 6.12
N SER A 55 -19.36 -20.13 5.34
CA SER A 55 -19.93 -21.21 4.52
C SER A 55 -19.07 -21.60 3.33
N ALA A 56 -18.05 -20.81 2.98
CA ALA A 56 -17.06 -21.21 1.98
C ALA A 56 -16.01 -22.12 2.62
N ALA A 57 -15.69 -23.23 1.95
CA ALA A 57 -14.61 -24.13 2.37
C ALA A 57 -13.26 -23.40 2.50
N THR A 58 -13.04 -22.40 1.63
CA THR A 58 -11.87 -21.50 1.68
C THR A 58 -12.32 -20.06 1.51
N LEU A 59 -11.89 -19.19 2.43
CA LEU A 59 -12.13 -17.74 2.42
C LEU A 59 -10.80 -16.98 2.47
N VAL A 60 -10.58 -16.06 1.54
CA VAL A 60 -9.48 -15.09 1.58
C VAL A 60 -10.02 -13.74 2.01
N ARG A 61 -9.68 -13.33 3.24
CA ARG A 61 -10.01 -12.01 3.77
C ARG A 61 -8.79 -11.12 3.68
N TYR A 62 -8.93 -9.91 3.14
CA TYR A 62 -7.84 -8.95 3.12
C TYR A 62 -8.32 -7.54 3.48
N GLU A 63 -7.42 -6.77 4.07
CA GLU A 63 -7.65 -5.38 4.43
C GLU A 63 -6.56 -4.52 3.82
N VAL A 64 -6.98 -3.43 3.17
CA VAL A 64 -6.06 -2.42 2.65
C VAL A 64 -5.98 -1.32 3.70
N HIS A 65 -4.80 -1.15 4.28
CA HIS A 65 -4.54 -0.13 5.31
C HIS A 65 -4.30 1.23 4.68
N ASP A 66 -3.58 1.22 3.55
CA ASP A 66 -3.16 2.43 2.86
C ASP A 66 -2.94 2.16 1.37
N ALA A 67 -3.34 3.12 0.54
CA ALA A 67 -3.09 3.10 -0.90
C ALA A 67 -2.95 4.53 -1.38
N ARG A 68 -1.77 4.86 -1.92
CA ARG A 68 -1.43 6.24 -2.30
C ARG A 68 -0.65 6.28 -3.58
N VAL A 69 -0.89 7.33 -4.36
CA VAL A 69 -0.01 7.76 -5.45
C VAL A 69 0.69 9.03 -5.03
N SER A 70 1.98 9.11 -5.29
CA SER A 70 2.74 10.34 -5.13
C SER A 70 3.55 10.62 -6.39
N TYR A 71 3.74 11.90 -6.67
CA TYR A 71 4.51 12.34 -7.84
C TYR A 71 5.68 13.21 -7.40
N LEU A 72 6.84 12.93 -7.96
CA LEU A 72 8.01 13.78 -7.92
C LEU A 72 8.30 14.31 -9.33
N ARG A 73 8.74 15.56 -9.41
CA ARG A 73 9.08 16.15 -10.70
C ARG A 73 10.45 15.65 -11.14
N GLU A 74 10.50 14.95 -12.25
CA GLU A 74 11.75 14.52 -12.89
C GLU A 74 12.21 15.56 -13.92
N SER A 75 11.32 15.98 -14.84
CA SER A 75 11.63 16.99 -15.86
C SER A 75 10.50 18.02 -16.05
N ARG A 76 10.46 18.72 -17.20
CA ARG A 76 9.35 19.63 -17.54
C ARG A 76 8.09 18.89 -17.97
N SER A 77 8.24 17.79 -18.69
CA SER A 77 7.14 16.99 -19.23
C SER A 77 6.95 15.65 -18.51
N THR A 78 7.92 15.22 -17.69
CA THR A 78 7.85 13.92 -17.01
C THR A 78 7.79 14.05 -15.50
N LEU A 79 7.07 13.12 -14.87
CA LEU A 79 7.01 12.94 -13.43
C LEU A 79 7.48 11.52 -13.10
N GLU A 80 8.24 11.40 -12.01
CA GLU A 80 8.42 10.12 -11.33
C GLU A 80 7.16 9.88 -10.49
N ARG A 81 6.47 8.79 -10.74
CA ARG A 81 5.28 8.36 -10.00
C ARG A 81 5.69 7.22 -9.08
N THR A 82 5.34 7.35 -7.81
CA THR A 82 5.48 6.29 -6.81
C THR A 82 4.09 5.88 -6.34
N VAL A 83 3.83 4.57 -6.42
CA VAL A 83 2.60 3.93 -6.02
C VAL A 83 2.90 3.06 -4.81
N ASP A 84 2.27 3.37 -3.68
CA ASP A 84 2.41 2.61 -2.44
C ASP A 84 1.08 1.95 -2.07
N VAL A 85 1.16 0.70 -1.61
CA VAL A 85 0.04 -0.07 -1.06
C VAL A 85 0.52 -0.75 0.22
N ARG A 86 -0.28 -0.67 1.28
CA ARG A 86 -0.09 -1.47 2.50
C ARG A 86 -1.34 -2.28 2.73
N LEU A 87 -1.19 -3.59 2.82
CA LEU A 87 -2.31 -4.49 3.06
C LEU A 87 -1.93 -5.63 4.00
N SER A 88 -2.94 -6.26 4.57
CA SER A 88 -2.83 -7.52 5.29
C SER A 88 -3.89 -8.49 4.80
N GLY A 89 -3.73 -9.77 5.11
CA GLY A 89 -4.74 -10.75 4.77
C GLY A 89 -4.59 -12.06 5.50
N LEU A 90 -5.68 -12.82 5.50
CA LEU A 90 -5.82 -14.11 6.13
C LEU A 90 -6.53 -15.05 5.16
N ARG A 91 -6.03 -16.27 5.05
CA ARG A 91 -6.78 -17.38 4.48
C ARG A 91 -7.40 -18.18 5.62
N PHE A 92 -8.68 -18.45 5.49
CA PHE A 92 -9.42 -19.37 6.33
C PHE A 92 -9.76 -20.63 5.56
N GLU A 93 -9.61 -21.78 6.20
CA GLU A 93 -10.08 -23.07 5.72
C GLU A 93 -11.03 -23.63 6.77
N ASN A 94 -12.29 -23.85 6.39
CA ASN A 94 -13.38 -24.27 7.29
C ASN A 94 -13.48 -23.38 8.56
N GLY A 95 -13.27 -22.07 8.42
CA GLY A 95 -13.34 -21.10 9.50
C GLY A 95 -12.09 -20.96 10.36
N VAL A 96 -11.05 -21.76 10.12
CA VAL A 96 -9.77 -21.67 10.83
C VAL A 96 -8.77 -20.91 9.97
N ALA A 97 -8.12 -19.89 10.54
CA ALA A 97 -7.06 -19.17 9.84
C ALA A 97 -5.85 -20.09 9.63
N THR A 98 -5.46 -20.33 8.37
CA THR A 98 -4.36 -21.24 8.00
C THR A 98 -3.13 -20.51 7.47
N VAL A 99 -3.33 -19.39 6.77
CA VAL A 99 -2.24 -18.57 6.23
C VAL A 99 -2.49 -17.12 6.58
N SER A 100 -1.43 -16.40 6.94
CA SER A 100 -1.50 -14.97 7.25
C SER A 100 -0.42 -14.19 6.51
N VAL A 101 -0.81 -12.99 6.08
CA VAL A 101 0.07 -11.93 5.61
C VAL A 101 -0.15 -10.76 6.57
N ALA A 102 0.74 -10.61 7.54
CA ALA A 102 0.57 -9.66 8.64
C ALA A 102 0.56 -8.20 8.16
N GLU A 103 1.58 -7.82 7.39
CA GLU A 103 1.62 -6.53 6.70
C GLU A 103 2.55 -6.64 5.50
N CYS A 104 2.05 -6.26 4.32
CA CYS A 104 2.82 -6.25 3.09
C CYS A 104 2.87 -4.82 2.52
N PRO A 105 4.02 -4.13 2.68
CA PRO A 105 4.25 -2.87 2.01
C PRO A 105 4.73 -3.14 0.57
N GLY A 106 3.91 -2.77 -0.40
CA GLY A 106 4.27 -2.77 -1.82
C GLY A 106 4.53 -1.36 -2.31
N THR A 107 5.67 -1.15 -2.96
CA THR A 107 6.03 0.12 -3.61
C THR A 107 6.44 -0.15 -5.05
N PHE A 108 5.96 0.68 -5.97
CA PHE A 108 6.36 0.67 -7.37
C PHE A 108 6.63 2.09 -7.83
N THR A 109 7.72 2.29 -8.57
CA THR A 109 8.10 3.60 -9.10
C THR A 109 8.30 3.50 -10.61
N ASP A 110 7.74 4.45 -11.34
CA ASP A 110 7.91 4.59 -12.78
C ASP A 110 7.93 6.05 -13.23
N ILE A 111 8.20 6.27 -14.52
CA ILE A 111 8.21 7.59 -15.14
C ILE A 111 6.98 7.71 -16.04
N VAL A 112 6.20 8.76 -15.84
CA VAL A 112 4.99 9.05 -16.61
C VAL A 112 5.08 10.43 -17.26
N ASP A 113 4.47 10.59 -18.44
CA ASP A 113 4.28 11.92 -19.02
C ASP A 113 3.21 12.68 -18.22
N ARG A 114 3.43 13.98 -18.04
CA ARG A 114 2.51 14.85 -17.33
C ARG A 114 1.15 14.93 -18.03
N ASN A 115 1.11 14.82 -19.36
CA ASN A 115 -0.12 14.88 -20.12
C ASN A 115 -0.97 13.60 -19.95
N ASP A 116 -0.37 12.50 -19.51
CA ASP A 116 -1.05 11.21 -19.33
C ASP A 116 -1.71 11.07 -17.95
N ILE A 117 -1.46 12.00 -17.01
CA ILE A 117 -1.95 11.87 -15.63
C ILE A 117 -3.47 11.78 -15.57
N GLU A 118 -4.20 12.61 -16.35
CA GLU A 118 -5.67 12.59 -16.35
C GLU A 118 -6.25 11.28 -16.91
N ALA A 119 -5.50 10.57 -17.76
CA ALA A 119 -5.89 9.26 -18.26
C ALA A 119 -5.55 8.12 -17.28
N ILE A 120 -4.53 8.33 -16.44
CA ILE A 120 -4.04 7.37 -15.45
C ILE A 120 -4.83 7.45 -14.14
N GLU A 121 -5.22 8.65 -13.73
CA GLU A 121 -5.98 8.89 -12.51
C GLU A 121 -7.48 8.77 -12.79
N ASP A 122 -8.18 7.91 -12.05
CA ASP A 122 -9.63 7.89 -12.09
C ASP A 122 -10.19 9.09 -11.29
N ALA A 123 -10.91 9.99 -11.97
CA ALA A 123 -11.51 11.18 -11.35
C ALA A 123 -12.54 10.85 -10.26
N GLY A 124 -13.10 9.63 -10.27
CA GLY A 124 -14.05 9.14 -9.28
C GLY A 124 -13.42 8.62 -7.99
N ILE A 125 -12.13 8.31 -7.99
CA ILE A 125 -11.42 7.68 -6.86
C ILE A 125 -10.38 8.67 -6.32
N GLN A 126 -10.41 8.97 -5.01
CA GLN A 126 -9.50 9.98 -4.44
C GLN A 126 -8.10 9.40 -4.19
N GLU A 127 -8.03 8.12 -3.88
CA GLU A 127 -6.84 7.37 -3.51
C GLU A 127 -5.90 7.13 -4.71
N THR A 128 -6.45 7.18 -5.93
CA THR A 128 -5.68 7.15 -7.17
C THR A 128 -5.10 8.51 -7.56
N ARG A 129 -5.50 9.60 -6.88
CA ARG A 129 -5.03 10.95 -7.18
C ARG A 129 -3.83 11.31 -6.32
N GLY A 130 -2.69 11.49 -6.96
CA GLY A 130 -1.49 11.97 -6.28
C GLY A 130 -1.45 13.49 -6.23
N ILE A 131 -0.74 14.03 -5.24
CA ILE A 131 -0.47 15.48 -5.21
C ILE A 131 0.58 15.80 -6.28
N ILE A 132 0.14 16.29 -7.44
CA ILE A 132 1.03 16.73 -8.51
C ILE A 132 1.85 17.93 -7.98
N PRO A 133 3.20 17.85 -7.96
CA PRO A 133 4.01 18.96 -7.51
C PRO A 133 3.83 20.16 -8.46
N ARG A 134 3.19 21.22 -7.96
CA ARG A 134 3.20 22.53 -8.61
C ARG A 134 4.65 22.99 -8.72
N SER A 135 5.01 23.67 -9.81
CA SER A 135 6.35 24.23 -10.00
C SER A 135 6.63 25.28 -8.94
N GLY A 136 7.18 24.86 -7.81
CA GLY A 136 7.59 25.68 -6.70
C GLY A 136 8.88 25.12 -6.12
N PHE A 137 9.94 25.93 -6.19
CA PHE A 137 11.35 25.68 -5.88
C PHE A 137 11.67 25.03 -4.51
N LEU A 138 10.67 24.78 -3.65
CA LEU A 138 10.86 24.58 -2.21
C LEU A 138 10.93 23.11 -1.73
N LYS A 139 10.53 22.11 -2.54
CA LYS A 139 10.62 20.70 -2.12
C LYS A 139 12.01 20.07 -2.22
N ARG A 140 12.96 20.71 -2.93
CA ARG A 140 14.33 20.16 -3.11
C ARG A 140 15.19 20.21 -1.84
N TYR A 141 14.76 20.94 -0.80
CA TYR A 141 15.50 21.10 0.46
C TYR A 141 14.77 20.58 1.71
N GLY A 142 13.50 20.17 1.61
CA GLY A 142 12.69 19.80 2.79
C GLY A 142 13.03 18.42 3.39
N GLN A 143 13.34 17.43 2.56
CA GLN A 143 13.67 16.07 3.03
C GLN A 143 14.99 15.98 3.84
N PRO A 144 16.09 16.69 3.51
CA PRO A 144 17.32 16.61 4.32
C PRO A 144 17.24 17.36 5.66
N ILE A 145 16.37 18.37 5.82
CA ILE A 145 16.31 19.18 7.05
C ILE A 145 15.71 18.39 8.22
N VAL A 146 14.73 17.51 7.96
CA VAL A 146 14.10 16.69 9.01
C VAL A 146 15.09 15.66 9.60
N ALA A 147 15.97 15.09 8.77
CA ALA A 147 17.00 14.17 9.23
C ALA A 147 18.08 14.87 10.08
N GLY A 148 18.44 16.11 9.72
CA GLY A 148 19.39 16.92 10.50
C GLY A 148 18.85 17.33 11.88
N ALA A 149 17.59 17.75 11.95
CA ALA A 149 16.95 18.16 13.21
C ALA A 149 16.83 17.01 14.22
N ALA A 150 16.47 15.81 13.76
CA ALA A 150 16.40 14.62 14.63
C ALA A 150 17.78 14.23 15.19
N SER A 151 18.83 14.36 14.39
CA SER A 151 20.21 14.06 14.80
C SER A 151 20.72 15.04 15.85
N ALA A 152 20.40 16.34 15.70
CA ALA A 152 20.78 17.37 16.66
C ALA A 152 20.08 17.19 18.02
N VAL A 153 18.78 16.81 18.02
CA VAL A 153 18.04 16.50 19.25
C VAL A 153 18.59 15.25 19.94
N ALA A 154 18.95 14.20 19.18
CA ALA A 154 19.55 12.99 19.74
C ALA A 154 20.92 13.27 20.40
N VAL A 155 21.77 14.08 19.77
CA VAL A 155 23.07 14.48 20.35
C VAL A 155 22.86 15.35 21.59
N TYR A 156 21.94 16.32 21.54
CA TYR A 156 21.63 17.18 22.69
C TYR A 156 21.14 16.36 23.90
N LEU A 157 20.22 15.42 23.69
CA LEU A 157 19.75 14.52 24.75
C LEU A 157 20.87 13.62 25.29
N PHE A 158 21.73 13.10 24.42
CA PHE A 158 22.85 12.26 24.85
C PHE A 158 23.83 13.01 25.76
N PHE A 159 24.11 14.29 25.47
CA PHE A 159 24.97 15.12 26.35
C PHE A 159 24.24 15.59 27.62
N SER A 160 22.94 15.84 27.56
CA SER A 160 22.16 16.20 28.75
C SER A 160 22.13 15.08 29.79
N ILE A 161 21.93 13.83 29.36
CA ILE A 161 21.85 12.68 30.28
C ILE A 161 23.22 12.39 30.90
N ARG A 162 24.31 12.53 30.13
CA ARG A 162 25.66 12.29 30.64
C ARG A 162 26.18 13.39 31.58
N SER A 163 25.58 14.58 31.56
CA SER A 163 25.98 15.68 32.43
C SER A 163 25.42 15.57 33.85
N ASP A 164 24.29 14.87 34.06
CA ASP A 164 23.71 14.66 35.39
C ASP A 164 24.43 13.54 36.18
N GLU A 165 25.13 12.62 35.51
CA GLU A 165 25.97 11.61 36.17
C GLU A 165 27.32 12.17 36.68
N ALA A 166 27.67 13.42 36.36
CA ALA A 166 28.91 14.05 36.81
C ALA A 166 28.75 14.94 38.06
N SER A 167 27.53 15.08 38.59
CA SER A 167 27.24 15.93 39.77
C SER A 167 26.76 15.18 41.01
N ASN A 168 27.04 13.87 41.13
CA ASN A 168 26.78 13.10 42.34
C ASN A 168 28.05 12.43 42.87
#